data_AF-A0A699KVZ6-F1
#
_entry.id   AF-A0A699KVZ6-F1
#
_cell.length_a   1.000
_cell.length_b   1.000
_cell.length_c   1.000
_cell.angle_alpha   90.00
_cell.angle_beta   90.00
_cell.angle_gamma   90.00
#
_symmetry.space_group_name_H-M   'P 1'
#
loop_
_entity.id
_entity.type
_entity.pdbx_description
1 polymer ?
#
loop_
_entity_poly.entity_id
_entity_poly.type
_entity_poly.pdbx_seq_one_letter_code
_entity_poly.pdbx_strand_id
1 'polypeptide(L)'
;GTGKTFLWKTLVIGIRRKGDIVLNVASSGIAYLLLSGGRTAHFIFHIPINIDETSTCSICPQSDLGALLKKCKLIIWDEAPMTNKLCFEALDRTLRDVLLEDEELGEANDGEMSIDVPEELLIDVVDDPVTSIIDFTYPNLLNDINNPSYFQEKAILAPINEVVDTINDHLLNKFPEEEMVYLSCDSTDKTKCGSAIDEAVFSPKFINGLKFSGVPNHRLELKVGVPIMLLRNIDQANGLCNETRLQVLRLTRTLFRQKSLMIHTLERRLSFQG
;
A
#
# COMPACT_ATOMS: atom_id res chain seq x y z
N GLY A 1 -5.25 3.32 2.89
CA GLY A 1 -3.98 2.84 3.45
C GLY A 1 -3.55 1.54 2.81
N THR A 2 -2.60 1.59 1.88
CA THR A 2 -1.96 0.40 1.25
C THR A 2 -0.62 0.05 1.91
N GLY A 3 -0.38 0.53 3.13
CA GLY A 3 0.87 0.29 3.87
C GLY A 3 2.14 0.93 3.28
N LYS A 4 2.05 1.70 2.19
CA LYS A 4 3.17 2.48 1.61
C LYS A 4 3.92 3.31 2.64
N THR A 5 3.19 4.02 3.51
CA THR A 5 3.79 4.82 4.60
C THR A 5 4.58 3.97 5.60
N PHE A 6 4.15 2.73 5.86
CA PHE A 6 4.90 1.81 6.71
C PHE A 6 6.20 1.41 6.02
N LEU A 7 6.14 1.03 4.74
CA LEU A 7 7.33 0.70 3.95
C LEU A 7 8.35 1.85 3.91
N TRP A 8 7.90 3.08 3.62
CA TRP A 8 8.79 4.25 3.62
C TRP A 8 9.43 4.49 4.99
N LYS A 9 8.66 4.34 6.08
CA LYS A 9 9.21 4.46 7.43
C LYS A 9 10.28 3.41 7.70
N THR A 10 10.05 2.16 7.31
CA THR A 10 11.03 1.08 7.46
C THR A 10 12.32 1.36 6.69
N LEU A 11 12.21 1.80 5.43
CA LEU A 11 13.37 2.17 4.60
C LEU A 11 14.15 3.35 5.21
N VAL A 12 13.44 4.41 5.63
CA VAL A 12 14.05 5.58 6.29
C VAL A 12 14.82 5.17 7.54
N ILE A 13 14.23 4.31 8.38
CA ILE A 13 14.88 3.82 9.61
C ILE A 13 16.13 3.00 9.26
N GLY A 14 16.03 2.07 8.30
CA GLY A 14 17.14 1.23 7.88
C GLY A 14 18.35 2.02 7.38
N ILE A 15 18.11 3.00 6.51
CA ILE A 15 19.18 3.85 5.96
C ILE A 15 19.75 4.79 7.02
N ARG A 16 18.89 5.47 7.81
CA ARG A 16 19.35 6.38 8.87
C ARG A 16 20.14 5.68 9.97
N ARG A 17 19.86 4.39 10.26
CA ARG A 17 20.64 3.59 11.21
C ARG A 17 22.10 3.42 10.79
N LYS A 18 22.38 3.45 9.48
CA LYS A 18 23.74 3.40 8.92
C LYS A 18 24.45 4.76 8.94
N GLY A 19 23.79 5.82 9.42
CA GLY A 19 24.29 7.20 9.42
C GLY A 19 24.04 7.95 8.11
N ASP A 20 23.40 7.32 7.13
CA ASP A 20 23.09 7.90 5.83
C ASP A 20 21.86 8.83 5.89
N ILE A 21 21.79 9.79 4.97
CA ILE A 21 20.74 10.82 4.94
C ILE A 21 19.64 10.43 3.96
N VAL A 22 18.39 10.52 4.44
CA VAL A 22 17.17 10.34 3.64
C VAL A 22 16.30 11.58 3.72
N LEU A 23 15.95 12.14 2.56
CA LEU A 23 15.03 13.26 2.41
C LEU A 23 13.63 12.74 2.07
N ASN A 24 12.67 13.09 2.90
CA ASN A 24 11.26 12.75 2.68
C ASN A 24 10.51 13.99 2.22
N VAL A 25 9.90 13.92 1.04
CA VAL A 25 9.11 15.01 0.46
C VAL A 25 7.74 14.50 0.02
N ALA A 26 6.77 15.41 -0.08
CA ALA A 26 5.47 15.13 -0.67
C ALA A 26 5.12 16.19 -1.74
N SER A 27 4.37 15.78 -2.76
CA SER A 27 3.97 16.62 -3.90
C SER A 27 3.18 17.86 -3.50
N SER A 28 2.13 17.70 -2.70
CA SER A 28 1.33 18.81 -2.17
C SER A 28 0.54 18.40 -0.93
N GLY A 29 0.03 19.36 -0.15
CA GLY A 29 -0.90 19.10 0.96
C GLY A 29 -0.27 18.71 2.31
N ILE A 30 -1.10 18.17 3.21
CA ILE A 30 -0.75 17.73 4.58
C ILE A 30 0.02 16.39 4.57
N ALA A 31 0.14 15.72 3.41
CA ALA A 31 0.75 14.39 3.27
C ALA A 31 2.17 14.30 3.85
N TYR A 32 2.96 15.38 3.76
CA TYR A 32 4.30 15.41 4.34
C TYR A 32 4.31 15.21 5.87
N LEU A 33 3.21 15.51 6.59
CA LEU A 33 3.11 15.27 8.04
C LEU A 33 3.19 13.78 8.40
N LEU A 34 2.87 12.89 7.46
CA LEU A 34 2.96 11.45 7.66
C LEU A 34 4.39 10.93 7.51
N LEU A 35 5.29 11.75 6.95
CA LEU A 35 6.70 11.46 6.77
C LEU A 35 7.53 12.10 7.89
N SER A 36 8.47 11.34 8.46
CA SER A 36 9.34 11.86 9.52
C SER A 36 10.25 12.97 9.00
N GLY A 37 10.08 14.18 9.54
CA GLY A 37 10.77 15.38 9.07
C GLY A 37 10.36 15.81 7.66
N GLY A 38 9.21 15.35 7.17
CA GLY A 38 8.73 15.64 5.82
C GLY A 38 8.49 17.13 5.61
N ARG A 39 8.61 17.55 4.35
CA ARG A 39 8.16 18.85 3.87
C ARG A 39 7.63 18.71 2.45
N THR A 40 7.00 19.73 1.90
CA THR A 40 6.59 19.69 0.49
C THR A 40 7.81 19.78 -0.43
N ALA A 41 7.76 19.09 -1.57
CA ALA A 41 8.85 19.09 -2.55
C ALA A 41 9.14 20.50 -3.07
N HIS A 42 8.09 21.30 -3.30
CA HIS A 42 8.23 22.72 -3.67
C HIS A 42 9.03 23.52 -2.63
N PHE A 43 8.78 23.29 -1.34
CA PHE A 43 9.48 24.00 -0.28
C PHE A 43 10.93 23.54 -0.12
N ILE A 44 11.16 22.22 -0.13
CA ILE A 44 12.52 21.67 0.06
C ILE A 44 13.41 21.98 -1.12
N PHE A 45 12.93 21.78 -2.35
CA PHE A 45 13.76 21.94 -3.53
C PHE A 45 13.66 23.33 -4.14
N HIS A 46 12.94 24.28 -3.52
CA HIS A 46 12.74 25.62 -4.07
C HIS A 46 12.28 25.58 -5.54
N ILE A 47 11.29 24.72 -5.84
CA ILE A 47 10.76 24.54 -7.20
C ILE A 47 10.01 25.81 -7.60
N PRO A 48 10.30 26.42 -8.78
CA PRO A 48 9.57 27.58 -9.27
C PRO A 48 8.08 27.28 -9.48
N ILE A 49 7.21 28.23 -9.12
CA ILE A 49 5.75 28.11 -9.31
C ILE A 49 5.41 28.12 -10.81
N ASN A 50 6.07 28.99 -11.58
CA ASN A 50 5.95 29.04 -13.03
C ASN A 50 7.11 28.24 -13.60
N ILE A 51 6.81 27.05 -14.11
CA ILE A 51 7.81 26.09 -14.56
C ILE A 51 7.69 25.84 -16.07
N ASP A 52 8.83 25.78 -16.73
CA ASP A 52 8.99 25.45 -18.15
C ASP A 52 10.08 24.38 -18.34
N GLU A 53 10.29 23.97 -19.60
CA GLU A 53 11.24 22.91 -19.99
C GLU A 53 12.71 23.24 -19.63
N THR A 54 13.03 24.51 -19.38
CA THR A 54 14.38 25.00 -19.05
C THR A 54 14.57 25.35 -17.58
N SER A 55 13.48 25.42 -16.82
CA SER A 55 13.45 25.92 -15.43
C SER A 55 14.22 25.04 -14.47
N THR A 56 15.18 25.56 -13.72
CA THR A 56 15.88 24.84 -12.64
C THR A 56 15.31 25.19 -11.26
N CYS A 57 15.60 24.35 -10.27
CA CYS A 57 15.36 24.62 -8.87
C CYS A 57 16.38 25.64 -8.35
N SER A 58 15.94 26.57 -7.50
CA SER A 58 16.79 27.63 -6.94
C SER A 58 17.67 27.12 -5.79
N ILE A 59 18.53 26.13 -6.06
CA ILE A 59 19.42 25.51 -5.09
C ILE A 59 20.86 25.81 -5.49
N CYS A 60 21.60 26.46 -4.58
CA CYS A 60 23.03 26.74 -4.78
C CYS A 60 23.88 25.54 -4.29
N PRO A 61 24.86 25.04 -5.06
CA PRO A 61 25.69 23.90 -4.64
C PRO A 61 26.46 24.15 -3.34
N GLN A 62 26.84 25.40 -3.07
CA GLN A 62 27.56 25.82 -1.85
C GLN A 62 26.62 26.10 -0.66
N SER A 63 25.31 26.02 -0.85
CA SER A 63 24.34 26.19 0.25
C SER A 63 24.28 24.96 1.16
N ASP A 64 23.77 25.14 2.38
CA ASP A 64 23.55 24.03 3.32
C ASP A 64 22.65 22.94 2.72
N LEU A 65 21.65 23.33 1.93
CA LEU A 65 20.79 22.38 1.21
C LEU A 65 21.55 21.66 0.10
N GLY A 66 22.42 22.36 -0.64
CA GLY A 66 23.30 21.74 -1.63
C GLY A 66 24.24 20.70 -1.01
N ALA A 67 24.88 21.06 0.11
CA ALA A 67 25.72 20.14 0.87
C ALA A 67 24.94 18.94 1.46
N LEU A 68 23.67 19.16 1.86
CA LEU A 68 22.78 18.10 2.31
C LEU A 68 22.41 17.14 1.17
N LEU A 69 22.11 17.67 -0.02
CA LEU A 69 21.80 16.88 -1.21
C LEU A 69 22.99 16.04 -1.66
N LYS A 70 24.21 16.60 -1.63
CA LYS A 70 25.47 15.86 -1.91
C LYS A 70 25.68 14.64 -0.97
N LYS A 71 25.14 14.66 0.24
CA LYS A 71 25.24 13.56 1.22
C LYS A 71 23.98 12.69 1.28
N CYS A 72 22.92 13.08 0.58
CA CYS A 72 21.65 12.39 0.60
C CYS A 72 21.72 11.14 -0.26
N LYS A 73 21.39 9.98 0.31
CA LYS A 73 21.38 8.69 -0.42
C LYS A 73 20.03 8.31 -0.98
N LEU A 74 18.94 8.85 -0.43
CA LEU A 74 17.60 8.54 -0.88
C LEU A 74 16.67 9.74 -0.73
N ILE A 75 15.96 10.06 -1.80
CA ILE A 75 14.82 10.99 -1.78
C ILE A 75 13.54 10.17 -1.92
N ILE A 76 12.69 10.17 -0.90
CA ILE A 76 11.34 9.59 -0.97
C ILE A 76 10.36 10.70 -1.32
N TRP A 77 9.69 10.58 -2.47
CA TRP A 77 8.69 11.53 -2.92
C TRP A 77 7.28 10.91 -2.88
N ASP A 78 6.50 11.25 -1.85
CA ASP A 78 5.11 10.83 -1.70
C ASP A 78 4.18 11.62 -2.62
N GLU A 79 3.19 10.93 -3.18
CA GLU A 79 2.26 11.42 -4.20
C GLU A 79 2.94 11.97 -5.46
N ALA A 80 4.14 11.48 -5.81
CA ALA A 80 4.89 11.90 -7.00
C ALA A 80 4.04 11.99 -8.30
N PRO A 81 3.11 11.05 -8.60
CA PRO A 81 2.28 11.15 -9.80
C PRO A 81 1.35 12.37 -9.85
N MET A 82 1.10 13.05 -8.73
CA MET A 82 0.31 14.28 -8.69
C MET A 82 1.13 15.53 -9.06
N THR A 83 2.44 15.41 -9.20
CA THR A 83 3.33 16.52 -9.57
C THR A 83 3.54 16.58 -11.08
N ASN A 84 3.59 17.80 -11.62
CA ASN A 84 3.91 18.05 -13.02
C ASN A 84 5.30 17.48 -13.38
N LYS A 85 5.39 16.75 -14.50
CA LYS A 85 6.65 16.21 -15.05
C LYS A 85 7.78 17.24 -15.05
N LEU A 86 7.49 18.49 -15.40
CA LEU A 86 8.47 19.59 -15.44
C LEU A 86 9.14 19.84 -14.08
N CYS A 87 8.47 19.56 -12.96
CA CYS A 87 9.08 19.68 -11.62
C CYS A 87 10.16 18.62 -11.39
N PHE A 88 9.96 17.40 -11.89
CA PHE A 88 10.97 16.34 -11.82
C PHE A 88 12.16 16.67 -12.72
N GLU A 89 11.91 17.16 -13.93
CA GLU A 89 12.97 17.57 -14.87
C GLU A 89 13.78 18.76 -14.33
N ALA A 90 13.11 19.74 -13.70
CA ALA A 90 13.78 20.86 -13.05
C ALA A 90 14.68 20.42 -11.89
N LEU A 91 14.17 19.50 -11.05
CA LEU A 91 14.95 18.92 -9.97
C LEU A 91 16.14 18.12 -10.50
N ASP A 92 15.91 17.25 -11.50
CA ASP A 92 16.97 16.44 -12.12
C ASP A 92 18.10 17.32 -12.68
N ARG A 93 17.76 18.35 -13.46
CA ARG A 93 18.75 19.32 -13.99
C ARG A 93 19.52 20.01 -12.87
N THR A 94 18.86 20.32 -11.75
CA THR A 94 19.50 20.96 -10.59
C THR A 94 20.37 20.00 -9.81
N LEU A 95 19.94 18.76 -9.62
CA LEU A 95 20.73 17.73 -8.96
C LEU A 95 22.00 17.43 -9.76
N ARG A 96 21.91 17.39 -11.10
CA ARG A 96 23.11 17.31 -11.94
C ARG A 96 24.07 18.46 -11.62
N ASP A 97 23.60 19.72 -11.64
CA ASP A 97 24.46 20.87 -11.32
C ASP A 97 25.05 20.84 -9.91
N VAL A 98 24.26 20.43 -8.91
CA VAL A 98 24.69 20.34 -7.50
C VAL A 98 25.64 19.17 -7.25
N LEU A 99 25.48 18.05 -7.95
CA LEU A 99 26.25 16.82 -7.76
C LEU A 99 27.49 16.72 -8.67
N LEU A 100 27.66 17.63 -9.65
CA LEU A 100 28.82 17.69 -10.54
C LEU A 100 30.09 18.16 -9.81
N GLU A 101 30.60 17.33 -8.92
CA GLU A 101 32.01 17.19 -8.58
C GLU A 101 32.30 15.67 -8.50
N ASP A 102 33.05 15.16 -9.49
CA ASP A 102 33.71 13.84 -9.57
C ASP A 102 33.00 12.57 -10.13
N GLU A 103 31.96 12.64 -10.96
CA GLU A 103 31.56 11.45 -11.74
C GLU A 103 31.16 11.78 -13.19
N GLU A 104 31.72 10.99 -14.13
CA GLU A 104 31.47 11.08 -15.56
C GLU A 104 29.97 11.01 -15.86
N LEU A 105 29.54 11.90 -16.77
CA LEU A 105 28.28 11.91 -17.52
C LEU A 105 27.34 10.75 -17.19
N GLY A 106 26.37 11.02 -16.31
CA GLY A 106 25.27 10.11 -16.03
C GLY A 106 24.70 9.55 -17.32
N GLU A 107 24.63 8.22 -17.37
CA GLU A 107 24.07 7.48 -18.48
C GLU A 107 22.65 7.98 -18.79
N ALA A 108 22.17 7.72 -20.02
CA ALA A 108 20.81 8.04 -20.41
C ALA A 108 19.83 7.33 -19.46
N ASN A 109 19.31 8.09 -18.50
CA ASN A 109 18.36 7.63 -17.51
C ASN A 109 17.05 7.29 -18.26
N ASP A 110 16.81 6.01 -18.51
CA ASP A 110 15.63 5.48 -19.19
C ASP A 110 14.36 5.58 -18.32
N GLY A 111 14.50 6.12 -17.10
CA GLY A 111 13.45 6.23 -16.10
C GLY A 111 13.35 4.99 -15.20
N GLU A 112 14.23 4.02 -15.38
CA GLU A 112 14.36 2.86 -14.50
C GLU A 112 15.60 3.00 -13.60
N MET A 113 15.39 2.81 -12.30
CA MET A 113 16.46 2.84 -11.30
C MET A 113 16.44 1.53 -10.55
N SER A 114 17.52 0.75 -10.68
CA SER A 114 17.75 -0.44 -9.86
C SER A 114 18.16 0.00 -8.46
N ILE A 115 17.31 -0.28 -7.47
CA ILE A 115 17.62 -0.02 -6.06
C ILE A 115 18.12 -1.32 -5.43
N ASP A 116 19.37 -1.33 -4.97
CA ASP A 116 19.90 -2.45 -4.19
C ASP A 116 19.25 -2.46 -2.80
N VAL A 117 18.40 -3.47 -2.56
CA VAL A 117 17.78 -3.69 -1.26
C VAL A 117 18.81 -4.34 -0.33
N PRO A 118 19.13 -3.74 0.83
CA PRO A 118 20.07 -4.34 1.79
C PRO A 118 19.68 -5.76 2.17
N GLU A 119 20.66 -6.66 2.28
CA GLU A 119 20.45 -8.08 2.62
C GLU A 119 19.64 -8.27 3.92
N GLU A 120 19.80 -7.38 4.90
CA GLU A 120 19.05 -7.39 6.16
C GLU A 120 17.52 -7.22 6.00
N LEU A 121 17.07 -6.68 4.86
CA LEU A 121 15.65 -6.49 4.54
C LEU A 121 15.11 -7.59 3.63
N LEU A 122 15.98 -8.51 3.18
CA LEU A 122 15.59 -9.66 2.38
C LEU A 122 15.15 -10.79 3.30
N ILE A 123 14.19 -11.57 2.83
CA ILE A 123 13.78 -12.82 3.46
C ILE A 123 14.52 -13.93 2.72
N ASP A 124 15.23 -14.78 3.46
CA ASP A 124 15.87 -15.96 2.89
C ASP A 124 14.78 -16.91 2.35
N VAL A 125 14.66 -16.97 1.03
CA VAL A 125 13.72 -17.86 0.36
C VAL A 125 14.36 -19.24 0.25
N VAL A 126 13.80 -20.22 0.96
CA VAL A 126 14.30 -21.60 0.93
C VAL A 126 13.63 -22.37 -0.21
N ASP A 127 12.31 -22.25 -0.34
CA ASP A 127 11.51 -22.98 -1.33
C ASP A 127 10.61 -22.02 -2.13
N ASP A 128 9.35 -21.89 -1.74
CA ASP A 128 8.35 -21.04 -2.38
C ASP A 128 8.36 -19.63 -1.77
N PRO A 129 8.51 -18.55 -2.58
CA PRO A 129 8.53 -17.18 -2.08
C PRO A 129 7.26 -16.79 -1.30
N VAL A 130 6.09 -17.26 -1.73
CA VAL A 130 4.79 -16.96 -1.09
C VAL A 130 4.71 -17.65 0.28
N THR A 131 5.09 -18.92 0.35
CA THR A 131 5.16 -19.68 1.60
C THR A 131 6.16 -19.05 2.56
N SER A 132 7.34 -18.66 2.04
CA SER A 132 8.42 -18.06 2.84
C SER A 132 8.00 -16.73 3.45
N ILE A 133 7.36 -15.83 2.69
CA ILE A 133 6.87 -14.55 3.24
C ILE A 133 5.72 -14.76 4.24
N ILE A 134 4.85 -15.74 4.00
CA ILE A 134 3.77 -16.09 4.93
C ILE A 134 4.35 -16.62 6.24
N ASP A 135 5.31 -17.54 6.20
CA ASP A 135 5.87 -18.17 7.40
C ASP A 135 6.79 -17.21 8.18
N PHE A 136 7.50 -16.33 7.47
CA PHE A 136 8.24 -15.22 8.09
C PHE A 136 7.30 -14.24 8.81
N THR A 137 6.18 -13.87 8.17
CA THR A 137 5.24 -12.89 8.75
C THR A 137 4.37 -13.49 9.83
N TYR A 138 3.91 -14.73 9.63
CA TYR A 138 2.97 -15.45 10.49
C TYR A 138 3.57 -16.79 10.97
N PRO A 139 4.63 -16.75 11.79
CA PRO A 139 5.24 -17.95 12.33
C PRO A 139 4.29 -18.69 13.28
N ASN A 140 4.18 -20.01 13.16
CA ASN A 140 3.30 -20.85 13.97
C ASN A 140 1.80 -20.51 13.85
N LEU A 141 1.35 -20.06 12.67
CA LEU A 141 -0.04 -19.65 12.38
C LEU A 141 -1.12 -20.53 13.02
N LEU A 142 -1.02 -21.86 12.92
CA LEU A 142 -2.02 -22.78 13.45
C LEU A 142 -2.10 -22.78 14.98
N ASN A 143 -0.98 -22.58 15.67
CA ASN A 143 -0.92 -22.59 17.12
C ASN A 143 -1.47 -21.28 17.70
N ASP A 144 -1.23 -20.16 17.01
CA ASP A 144 -1.59 -18.82 17.48
C ASP A 144 -2.87 -18.26 16.85
N ILE A 145 -3.58 -19.04 16.02
CA ILE A 145 -4.81 -18.59 15.35
C ILE A 145 -5.86 -18.06 16.33
N ASN A 146 -5.93 -18.64 17.53
CA ASN A 146 -6.90 -18.26 18.57
C ASN A 146 -6.41 -17.10 19.45
N ASN A 147 -5.19 -16.62 19.25
CA ASN A 147 -4.63 -15.51 19.99
C ASN A 147 -5.09 -14.18 19.34
N PRO A 148 -5.89 -13.34 20.04
CA PRO A 148 -6.40 -12.09 19.47
C PRO A 148 -5.29 -11.11 19.06
N SER A 149 -4.14 -11.12 19.75
CA SER A 149 -3.05 -10.23 19.40
C SER A 149 -2.17 -10.74 18.26
N TYR A 150 -2.35 -11.98 17.82
CA TYR A 150 -1.41 -12.61 16.90
C TYR A 150 -1.32 -11.92 15.54
N PHE A 151 -2.46 -11.46 15.01
CA PHE A 151 -2.52 -10.74 13.73
C PHE A 151 -2.31 -9.23 13.89
N GLN A 152 -2.21 -8.73 15.12
CA GLN A 152 -1.97 -7.31 15.36
C GLN A 152 -0.57 -6.95 14.85
N GLU A 153 -0.45 -5.77 14.25
CA GLU A 153 0.81 -5.21 13.72
C GLU A 153 1.48 -5.97 12.57
N LYS A 154 0.93 -7.12 12.16
CA LYS A 154 1.43 -7.89 11.01
C LYS A 154 0.62 -7.58 9.76
N ALA A 155 1.29 -7.37 8.63
CA ALA A 155 0.66 -7.22 7.32
C ALA A 155 1.65 -7.60 6.22
N ILE A 156 1.13 -8.19 5.15
CA ILE A 156 1.89 -8.42 3.91
C ILE A 156 1.39 -7.40 2.90
N LEU A 157 2.32 -6.71 2.24
CA LEU A 157 2.03 -5.71 1.22
C LEU A 157 2.67 -6.15 -0.08
N ALA A 158 1.92 -6.04 -1.18
CA ALA A 158 2.42 -6.33 -2.51
C ALA A 158 2.10 -5.17 -3.46
N PRO A 159 2.95 -4.95 -4.49
CA PRO A 159 2.79 -3.82 -5.42
C PRO A 159 1.56 -3.96 -6.32
N ILE A 160 1.12 -5.19 -6.62
CA ILE A 160 -0.01 -5.49 -7.51
C ILE A 160 -1.04 -6.38 -6.83
N ASN A 161 -2.32 -6.16 -7.14
CA ASN A 161 -3.43 -6.92 -6.54
C ASN A 161 -3.41 -8.41 -6.90
N GLU A 162 -2.85 -8.79 -8.05
CA GLU A 162 -2.71 -10.20 -8.45
C GLU A 162 -1.80 -10.99 -7.48
N VAL A 163 -0.71 -10.37 -7.03
CA VAL A 163 0.18 -10.95 -6.01
C VAL A 163 -0.53 -10.99 -4.66
N VAL A 164 -1.31 -9.95 -4.33
CA VAL A 164 -2.15 -9.95 -3.11
C VAL A 164 -3.15 -11.11 -3.14
N ASP A 165 -3.86 -11.32 -4.25
CA ASP A 165 -4.81 -12.42 -4.44
C ASP A 165 -4.09 -13.77 -4.23
N THR A 166 -2.93 -13.97 -4.86
CA THR A 166 -2.11 -15.19 -4.73
C THR A 166 -1.70 -15.47 -3.27
N ILE A 167 -1.24 -14.45 -2.56
CA ILE A 167 -0.84 -14.58 -1.14
C ILE A 167 -2.05 -14.86 -0.26
N ASN A 168 -3.16 -14.18 -0.50
CA ASN A 168 -4.40 -14.35 0.27
C ASN A 168 -4.96 -15.77 0.10
N ASP A 169 -4.99 -16.29 -1.11
CA ASP A 169 -5.47 -17.64 -1.41
C ASP A 169 -4.56 -18.69 -0.74
N HIS A 170 -3.24 -18.51 -0.83
CA HIS A 170 -2.29 -19.41 -0.20
C HIS A 170 -2.42 -19.38 1.33
N LEU A 171 -2.57 -18.19 1.92
CA LEU A 171 -2.78 -18.02 3.35
C LEU A 171 -4.10 -18.65 3.81
N LEU A 172 -5.20 -18.45 3.07
CA LEU A 172 -6.53 -19.03 3.34
C LEU A 172 -6.49 -20.56 3.32
N ASN A 173 -5.72 -21.15 2.41
CA ASN A 173 -5.53 -22.60 2.33
C ASN A 173 -4.82 -23.20 3.54
N LYS A 174 -3.98 -22.43 4.26
CA LYS A 174 -3.35 -22.88 5.51
C LYS A 174 -4.33 -22.97 6.69
N PHE A 175 -5.53 -22.38 6.61
CA PHE A 175 -6.53 -22.48 7.68
C PHE A 175 -7.23 -23.84 7.66
N PRO A 176 -7.32 -24.54 8.82
CA PRO A 176 -7.83 -25.90 8.90
C PRO A 176 -9.36 -25.99 8.77
N GLU A 177 -10.06 -24.88 8.99
CA GLU A 177 -11.52 -24.79 9.00
C GLU A 177 -12.11 -24.93 7.59
N GLU A 178 -13.36 -25.39 7.51
CA GLU A 178 -14.08 -25.55 6.25
C GLU A 178 -14.34 -24.19 5.59
N GLU A 179 -14.13 -24.13 4.28
CA GLU A 179 -14.41 -22.94 3.49
C GLU A 179 -15.93 -22.69 3.37
N MET A 180 -16.33 -21.42 3.52
CA MET A 180 -17.67 -20.97 3.19
C MET A 180 -17.60 -19.95 2.06
N VAL A 181 -18.37 -20.21 1.01
CA VAL A 181 -18.45 -19.37 -0.18
C VAL A 181 -19.68 -18.46 -0.10
N TYR A 182 -19.45 -17.16 -0.23
CA TYR A 182 -20.47 -16.13 -0.35
C TYR A 182 -20.48 -15.60 -1.78
N LEU A 183 -21.63 -15.65 -2.44
CA LEU A 183 -21.82 -15.15 -3.79
C LEU A 183 -22.53 -13.80 -3.77
N SER A 184 -22.08 -12.84 -4.57
CA SER A 184 -22.79 -11.58 -4.75
C SER A 184 -24.07 -11.78 -5.54
N CYS A 185 -25.09 -10.95 -5.28
CA CYS A 185 -26.32 -10.97 -6.06
C CYS A 185 -26.05 -10.45 -7.47
N ASP A 186 -26.44 -11.22 -8.48
CA ASP A 186 -26.07 -11.06 -9.89
C ASP A 186 -27.26 -10.68 -10.81
N SER A 187 -28.40 -10.29 -10.24
CA SER A 187 -29.57 -9.90 -11.05
C SER A 187 -29.45 -8.45 -11.52
N THR A 188 -29.50 -8.26 -12.84
CA THR A 188 -29.70 -6.94 -13.45
C THR A 188 -31.14 -6.46 -13.23
N ASP A 189 -31.30 -5.16 -13.05
CA ASP A 189 -32.62 -4.55 -12.91
C ASP A 189 -33.29 -4.46 -14.29
N LYS A 190 -34.24 -5.35 -14.56
CA LYS A 190 -34.98 -5.43 -15.83
C LYS A 190 -35.85 -4.20 -16.13
N THR A 191 -35.91 -3.23 -15.22
CA THR A 191 -36.84 -2.09 -15.31
C THR A 191 -36.32 -0.88 -16.07
N LYS A 192 -35.03 -0.84 -16.48
CA LYS A 192 -34.44 0.36 -17.12
C LYS A 192 -33.91 0.24 -18.54
N CYS A 193 -33.92 -0.93 -19.18
CA CYS A 193 -33.53 -1.03 -20.59
C CYS A 193 -34.25 -2.19 -21.29
N GLY A 194 -35.14 -1.86 -22.23
CA GLY A 194 -36.01 -2.80 -22.94
C GLY A 194 -35.45 -3.21 -24.31
N SER A 195 -34.18 -3.65 -24.39
CA SER A 195 -33.62 -4.15 -25.64
C SER A 195 -32.99 -5.53 -25.45
N ALA A 196 -33.26 -6.46 -26.38
CA ALA A 196 -32.71 -7.83 -26.38
C ALA A 196 -31.17 -7.90 -26.49
N ILE A 197 -30.53 -6.75 -26.68
CA ILE A 197 -29.09 -6.57 -26.81
C ILE A 197 -28.42 -6.56 -25.43
N ASP A 198 -29.12 -6.07 -24.40
CA ASP A 198 -28.57 -5.93 -23.04
C ASP A 198 -28.42 -7.27 -22.31
N GLU A 199 -29.30 -8.26 -22.57
CA GLU A 199 -29.18 -9.63 -22.00
C GLU A 199 -27.98 -10.40 -22.57
N ALA A 200 -27.53 -10.08 -23.79
CA ALA A 200 -26.35 -10.70 -24.39
C ALA A 200 -25.04 -10.03 -23.95
N VAL A 201 -25.05 -8.72 -23.73
CA VAL A 201 -23.86 -7.94 -23.32
C VAL A 201 -23.56 -8.11 -21.82
N PHE A 202 -24.58 -8.20 -20.98
CA PHE A 202 -24.43 -8.36 -19.52
C PHE A 202 -24.80 -9.77 -19.06
N SER A 203 -24.14 -10.79 -19.64
CA SER A 203 -24.34 -12.16 -19.16
C SER A 203 -23.93 -12.28 -17.68
N PRO A 204 -24.60 -13.13 -16.87
CA PRO A 204 -24.20 -13.37 -15.48
C PRO A 204 -22.72 -13.77 -15.35
N LYS A 205 -22.18 -14.51 -16.32
CA LYS A 205 -20.75 -14.86 -16.37
C LYS A 205 -19.84 -13.64 -16.52
N PHE A 206 -20.23 -12.67 -17.34
CA PHE A 206 -19.50 -11.42 -17.49
C PHE A 206 -19.55 -10.59 -16.21
N ILE A 207 -20.75 -10.43 -15.61
CA ILE A 207 -20.94 -9.67 -14.36
C ILE A 207 -20.14 -10.31 -13.21
N ASN A 208 -20.17 -11.63 -13.10
CA ASN A 208 -19.47 -12.38 -12.06
C ASN A 208 -17.94 -12.33 -12.23
N GLY A 209 -17.46 -12.01 -13.44
CA GLY A 209 -16.04 -11.82 -13.74
C GLY A 209 -15.52 -10.40 -13.47
N LEU A 210 -16.39 -9.44 -13.15
CA LEU A 210 -15.97 -8.06 -12.90
C LEU A 210 -15.23 -7.95 -11.56
N LYS A 211 -13.97 -7.51 -11.61
CA LYS A 211 -13.17 -7.15 -10.44
C LYS A 211 -13.10 -5.62 -10.34
N PHE A 212 -13.53 -5.06 -9.21
CA PHE A 212 -13.53 -3.61 -8.98
C PHE A 212 -12.72 -3.29 -7.71
N SER A 213 -11.93 -2.21 -7.75
CA SER A 213 -11.24 -1.73 -6.56
C SER A 213 -12.24 -1.23 -5.51
N GLY A 214 -12.07 -1.65 -4.25
CA GLY A 214 -12.88 -1.16 -3.13
C GLY A 214 -14.22 -1.87 -2.93
N VAL A 215 -14.46 -2.98 -3.64
CA VAL A 215 -15.58 -3.90 -3.35
C VAL A 215 -15.10 -5.35 -3.40
N PRO A 216 -15.72 -6.27 -2.64
CA PRO A 216 -15.41 -7.69 -2.73
C PRO A 216 -15.72 -8.25 -4.12
N ASN A 217 -14.97 -9.27 -4.53
CA ASN A 217 -15.26 -10.04 -5.74
C ASN A 217 -16.63 -10.73 -5.62
N HIS A 218 -17.22 -11.11 -6.77
CA HIS A 218 -18.49 -11.83 -6.81
C HIS A 218 -18.46 -13.08 -5.93
N ARG A 219 -17.35 -13.81 -5.94
CA ARG A 219 -17.13 -15.00 -5.11
C ARG A 219 -16.17 -14.65 -3.98
N LEU A 220 -16.66 -14.68 -2.75
CA LEU A 220 -15.88 -14.44 -1.54
C LEU A 220 -15.79 -15.73 -0.73
N GLU A 221 -14.59 -16.28 -0.61
CA GLU A 221 -14.29 -17.45 0.22
C GLU A 221 -13.79 -17.00 1.58
N LEU A 222 -14.31 -17.58 2.65
CA LEU A 222 -13.89 -17.30 4.02
C LEU A 222 -13.80 -18.58 4.84
N LYS A 223 -12.89 -18.60 5.81
CA LYS A 223 -12.78 -19.63 6.85
C LYS A 223 -12.80 -19.00 8.23
N VAL A 224 -13.18 -19.77 9.25
CA VAL A 224 -13.09 -19.32 10.64
C VAL A 224 -11.61 -19.13 11.02
N GLY A 225 -11.33 -18.10 11.80
CA GLY A 225 -10.01 -17.67 12.25
C GLY A 225 -9.29 -16.70 11.30
N VAL A 226 -9.76 -16.53 10.07
CA VAL A 226 -9.08 -15.70 9.05
C VAL A 226 -9.19 -14.21 9.38
N PRO A 227 -8.10 -13.43 9.25
CA PRO A 227 -8.16 -11.98 9.33
C PRO A 227 -8.79 -11.38 8.06
N ILE A 228 -9.72 -10.46 8.23
CA ILE A 228 -10.41 -9.73 7.15
C ILE A 228 -10.35 -8.22 7.38
N MET A 229 -10.64 -7.46 6.33
CA MET A 229 -10.71 -6.00 6.39
C MET A 229 -12.07 -5.50 5.91
N LEU A 230 -12.65 -4.53 6.61
CA LEU A 230 -13.85 -3.84 6.15
C LEU A 230 -13.53 -2.94 4.97
N LEU A 231 -14.34 -3.03 3.91
CA LEU A 231 -14.23 -2.15 2.74
C LEU A 231 -15.24 -0.98 2.76
N ARG A 232 -16.12 -0.94 3.77
CA ARG A 232 -17.17 0.08 3.91
C ARG A 232 -17.46 0.36 5.38
N ASN A 233 -17.97 1.55 5.65
CA ASN A 233 -18.43 1.94 6.97
C ASN A 233 -19.72 1.21 7.32
N ILE A 234 -19.73 0.52 8.45
CA ILE A 234 -20.90 -0.19 8.98
C ILE A 234 -21.42 0.54 10.22
N ASP A 235 -20.53 0.79 11.18
CA ASP A 235 -20.87 1.43 12.45
C ASP A 235 -19.68 2.26 12.94
N GLN A 236 -19.66 3.53 12.51
CA GLN A 236 -18.57 4.44 12.82
C GLN A 236 -18.49 4.78 14.31
N ALA A 237 -19.62 4.79 15.02
CA ALA A 237 -19.66 5.11 16.44
C ALA A 237 -18.88 4.08 17.28
N ASN A 238 -18.87 2.82 16.84
CA ASN A 238 -18.14 1.72 17.45
C ASN A 238 -16.83 1.38 16.73
N GLY A 239 -16.36 2.24 15.82
CA GLY A 239 -15.08 2.06 15.12
C GLY A 239 -15.08 0.99 14.01
N LEU A 240 -16.25 0.53 13.56
CA LEU A 240 -16.40 -0.39 12.42
C LEU A 240 -16.48 0.42 11.12
N CYS A 241 -15.35 1.01 10.74
CA CYS A 241 -15.19 1.82 9.55
C CYS A 241 -14.37 1.10 8.47
N ASN A 242 -14.26 1.71 7.29
CA ASN A 242 -13.38 1.24 6.23
C ASN A 242 -11.95 1.02 6.76
N GLU A 243 -11.29 -0.02 6.25
CA GLU A 243 -9.93 -0.46 6.64
C GLU A 243 -9.82 -1.07 8.05
N THR A 244 -10.93 -1.20 8.79
CA THR A 244 -10.92 -1.90 10.09
C THR A 244 -10.58 -3.37 9.88
N ARG A 245 -9.55 -3.85 10.57
CA ARG A 245 -9.10 -5.24 10.55
C ARG A 245 -9.81 -6.04 11.64
N LEU A 246 -10.31 -7.21 11.27
CA LEU A 246 -11.15 -8.04 12.11
C LEU A 246 -10.81 -9.52 11.91
N GLN A 247 -11.22 -10.38 12.83
CA GLN A 247 -11.03 -11.83 12.72
C GLN A 247 -12.37 -12.57 12.63
N VAL A 248 -12.50 -13.49 11.68
CA VAL A 248 -13.71 -14.29 11.52
C VAL A 248 -13.83 -15.28 12.68
N LEU A 249 -14.80 -15.10 13.57
CA LEU A 249 -15.05 -16.06 14.66
C LEU A 249 -16.03 -17.16 14.29
N ARG A 250 -16.99 -16.83 13.43
CA ARG A 250 -18.05 -17.75 13.01
C ARG A 250 -18.62 -17.35 11.66
N LEU A 251 -18.88 -18.35 10.83
CA LEU A 251 -19.55 -18.21 9.53
C LEU A 251 -20.94 -18.84 9.59
N THR A 252 -21.92 -18.19 8.98
CA THR A 252 -23.31 -18.68 8.93
C THR A 252 -23.90 -18.54 7.54
N ARG A 253 -24.74 -19.51 7.14
CA ARG A 253 -25.36 -19.57 5.79
C ARG A 253 -26.70 -18.82 5.66
N THR A 254 -27.32 -18.38 6.76
CA THR A 254 -28.72 -17.93 6.74
C THR A 254 -28.90 -16.47 6.32
N LEU A 255 -29.47 -16.30 5.13
CA LEU A 255 -29.88 -15.04 4.51
C LEU A 255 -31.35 -14.72 4.88
N PHE A 256 -31.59 -14.00 5.98
CA PHE A 256 -32.86 -13.30 6.20
C PHE A 256 -32.58 -11.96 6.89
N ARG A 257 -32.86 -10.86 6.16
CA ARG A 257 -32.96 -9.46 6.61
C ARG A 257 -32.11 -9.10 7.85
N GLN A 258 -30.93 -8.52 7.61
CA GLN A 258 -30.06 -7.89 8.61
C GLN A 258 -29.64 -8.81 9.78
N LYS A 259 -28.46 -9.44 9.68
CA LYS A 259 -27.53 -9.76 10.80
C LYS A 259 -26.31 -10.48 10.20
N SER A 260 -25.30 -9.71 9.83
CA SER A 260 -24.04 -9.53 10.57
C SER A 260 -23.19 -10.81 10.60
N LEU A 261 -22.10 -10.78 9.84
CA LEU A 261 -20.90 -11.53 10.20
C LEU A 261 -20.59 -11.14 11.65
N MET A 262 -20.48 -12.11 12.56
CA MET A 262 -20.13 -11.82 13.96
C MET A 262 -18.61 -11.75 14.01
N ILE A 263 -18.09 -10.55 13.73
CA ILE A 263 -16.67 -10.26 13.73
C ILE A 263 -16.38 -9.45 14.99
N HIS A 264 -15.50 -9.96 15.85
CA HIS A 264 -15.01 -9.15 16.97
C HIS A 264 -13.84 -8.30 16.53
N THR A 265 -13.86 -7.06 17.02
CA THR A 265 -12.79 -6.07 16.87
C THR A 265 -11.55 -6.57 17.62
N LEU A 266 -10.41 -6.60 16.95
CA LEU A 266 -9.13 -6.60 17.64
C LEU A 266 -8.92 -5.18 18.19
N GLU A 267 -9.15 -4.99 19.48
CA GLU A 267 -9.03 -3.68 20.14
C GLU A 267 -7.68 -3.02 19.83
N ARG A 268 -7.71 -1.81 19.25
CA ARG A 268 -6.61 -0.86 19.37
C ARG A 268 -6.50 -0.46 20.84
N ARG A 269 -5.54 -1.01 21.57
CA ARG A 269 -4.97 -0.34 22.75
C ARG A 269 -3.60 0.23 22.39
N LEU A 270 -3.62 1.36 21.68
CA LEU A 270 -2.51 2.32 21.73
C LEU A 270 -3.02 3.54 22.48
N SER A 271 -2.94 3.48 23.81
CA SER A 271 -2.90 4.68 24.64
C SER A 271 -1.57 5.38 24.34
N PHE A 272 -1.59 6.39 23.48
CA PHE A 272 -0.58 7.42 23.52
C PHE A 272 -0.81 8.22 24.82
N GLN A 273 -0.06 7.88 25.87
CA GLN A 273 0.19 8.81 26.95
C GLN A 273 1.46 9.60 26.62
N GLY A 274 1.33 10.92 26.58
CA GLY A 274 2.43 11.88 26.75
C GLY A 274 3.28 12.16 25.52
#